data_AF-A0A2E6PGK3-F1
#
_entry.id   AF-A0A2E6PGK3-F1
#
_cell.length_a   1.000
_cell.length_b   1.000
_cell.length_c   1.000
_cell.angle_alpha   90.00
_cell.angle_beta   90.00
_cell.angle_gamma   90.00
#
_symmetry.space_group_name_H-M   'P 1'
#
loop_
_entity.id
_entity.type
_entity.pdbx_description
1 polymer ?
#
loop_
_entity_poly.entity_id
_entity_poly.type
_entity_poly.pdbx_seq_one_letter_code
_entity_poly.pdbx_strand_id
1 'polypeptide(L)' 'MAILVIAEHDNESLKPASFNTVTAAKEIEGEIEVLVAGKDCQKVADKAT' A
#
# COMPACT_ATOMS: atom_id res chain seq x y z
N MET A 1 -3.89 14.70 9.50
CA MET A 1 -2.82 13.77 9.93
C MET A 1 -2.44 12.93 8.72
N ALA A 2 -1.16 12.60 8.56
CA ALA A 2 -0.70 11.75 7.46
C ALA A 2 -0.48 10.32 7.96
N ILE A 3 -0.87 9.34 7.14
CA ILE A 3 -0.75 7.91 7.39
C ILE A 3 0.09 7.31 6.27
N LEU A 4 1.20 6.69 6.62
CA LEU A 4 2.03 5.96 5.68
C LEU A 4 1.76 4.45 5.82
N VAL A 5 1.27 3.83 4.76
CA VAL A 5 1.11 2.38 4.65
C VAL A 5 2.26 1.81 3.85
N ILE A 6 2.99 0.86 4.43
CA ILE A 6 4.03 0.10 3.72
C ILE A 6 3.36 -1.14 3.11
N ALA A 7 3.30 -1.18 1.79
CA ALA A 7 2.63 -2.25 1.07
C ALA A 7 3.55 -3.47 0.87
N GLU A 8 3.10 -4.62 1.35
CA GLU A 8 3.74 -5.90 1.09
C GLU A 8 3.37 -6.42 -0.30
N HIS A 9 4.37 -6.94 -1.04
CA HIS A 9 4.21 -7.47 -2.39
C HIS A 9 5.21 -8.59 -2.70
N ASP A 10 5.01 -9.25 -3.85
CA ASP A 10 5.89 -10.30 -4.39
C ASP A 10 6.48 -9.94 -5.78
N ASN A 11 6.42 -8.66 -6.16
CA ASN A 11 6.78 -8.09 -7.47
C ASN A 11 5.77 -8.34 -8.60
N GLU A 12 4.74 -9.15 -8.37
CA GLU A 12 3.65 -9.37 -9.31
C GLU A 12 2.34 -8.77 -8.80
N SER A 13 2.11 -8.88 -7.49
CA SER A 13 0.88 -8.52 -6.81
C SER A 13 1.11 -7.94 -5.41
N LEU A 14 0.15 -7.14 -4.96
CA LEU A 14 0.05 -6.74 -3.56
C LEU A 14 -0.50 -7.90 -2.73
N LYS A 15 0.08 -8.13 -1.56
CA LYS A 15 -0.46 -9.14 -0.63
C LYS A 15 -1.78 -8.67 -0.02
N PRO A 16 -2.72 -9.59 0.30
CA PRO A 16 -4.00 -9.27 0.93
C PRO A 16 -3.90 -8.40 2.20
N ALA A 17 -2.83 -8.58 2.97
CA ALA A 17 -2.57 -7.81 4.18
C ALA A 17 -2.52 -6.29 3.91
N SER A 18 -1.92 -5.86 2.79
CA SER A 18 -1.81 -4.45 2.41
C SER A 18 -3.19 -3.79 2.25
N PHE A 19 -4.17 -4.49 1.69
CA PHE A 19 -5.54 -3.98 1.53
C PHE A 19 -6.26 -3.83 2.87
N ASN A 20 -6.06 -4.77 3.79
CA ASN A 20 -6.60 -4.67 5.15
C ASN A 20 -6.01 -3.46 5.88
N THR A 21 -4.70 -3.22 5.74
CA THR A 21 -4.03 -2.07 6.34
C THR A 21 -4.53 -0.75 5.76
N VAL A 22 -4.72 -0.64 4.45
CA VAL A 22 -5.33 0.55 3.83
C VAL A 22 -6.76 0.76 4.33
N THR A 23 -7.54 -0.30 4.48
CA THR A 23 -8.90 -0.21 5.03
C THR A 23 -8.88 0.31 6.46
N ALA A 24 -7.99 -0.22 7.32
CA ALA A 24 -7.82 0.28 8.68
C ALA A 24 -7.33 1.75 8.71
N ALA A 25 -6.45 2.14 7.80
CA ALA A 25 -5.97 3.51 7.67
C ALA A 25 -7.10 4.50 7.34
N LYS A 26 -8.10 4.08 6.55
CA LYS A 26 -9.27 4.91 6.23
C LYS A 26 -10.10 5.24 7.48
N GLU A 27 -10.23 4.31 8.42
CA GLU A 27 -10.97 4.51 9.67
C GLU A 27 -10.26 5.48 10.65
N ILE A 28 -8.96 5.71 10.47
CA ILE A 28 -8.17 6.63 11.31
C ILE A 28 -8.37 8.10 10.89
N GLU A 29 -9.05 8.35 9.77
CA GLU A 29 -9.35 9.68 9.22
C GLU A 29 -8.09 10.55 9.01
N GLY A 30 -7.35 10.27 7.93
CA GLY A 30 -6.16 11.00 7.53
C GLY A 30 -5.85 10.86 6.05
N GLU A 31 -4.86 11.62 5.57
CA GLU A 31 -4.30 11.44 4.23
C GLU A 31 -3.48 10.15 4.22
N ILE A 32 -3.73 9.26 3.25
CA ILE A 32 -3.10 7.95 3.18
C ILE A 32 -2.11 7.95 2.01
N GLU A 33 -0.85 7.73 2.32
CA GLU A 33 0.21 7.47 1.36
C GLU A 33 0.59 5.99 1.41
N VAL A 34 0.78 5.37 0.25
CA VAL A 34 1.17 3.96 0.16
C VAL A 34 2.57 3.85 -0.46
N LEU A 35 3.52 3.29 0.29
CA LEU A 35 4.87 2.99 -0.20
C LEU A 35 4.96 1.53 -0.65
N VAL A 36 5.26 1.34 -1.94
CA VAL A 36 5.66 0.06 -2.52
C VAL A 36 7.16 0.12 -2.77
N ALA A 37 7.93 -0.76 -2.12
CA ALA A 37 9.39 -0.74 -2.19
C ALA A 37 9.95 -2.11 -2.60
N GLY A 38 10.65 -2.14 -3.73
CA GLY A 38 11.33 -3.34 -4.22
C GLY A 38 11.98 -3.11 -5.57
N LYS A 39 12.77 -4.08 -6.03
CA LYS A 39 13.33 -4.05 -7.38
C LYS A 39 12.20 -4.27 -8.39
N ASP A 40 12.13 -3.42 -9.42
CA ASP A 40 11.17 -3.50 -10.53
C ASP A 40 9.68 -3.50 -10.07
N CYS A 41 9.37 -2.87 -8.94
CA CYS A 41 8.04 -2.90 -8.34
C CYS A 41 7.01 -1.90 -8.94
N GLN A 42 7.37 -1.16 -9.99
CA GLN A 42 6.49 -0.15 -10.60
C GLN A 42 5.11 -0.73 -10.97
N LYS A 43 5.09 -1.94 -11.55
CA LYS A 43 3.84 -2.64 -11.91
C LYS A 43 2.93 -2.93 -10.71
N VAL A 44 3.51 -3.08 -9.52
CA VAL A 44 2.76 -3.28 -8.29
C VAL A 44 2.27 -1.94 -7.75
N ALA A 45 3.09 -0.89 -7.82
CA ALA A 45 2.72 0.46 -7.43
C ALA A 45 1.53 1.00 -8.25
N ASP A 46 1.52 0.74 -9.56
CA ASP A 46 0.41 1.13 -10.45
C ASP A 46 -0.92 0.42 -10.10
N LYS A 47 -0.86 -0.71 -9.36
CA LYS A 47 -2.04 -1.43 -8.86
C LYS A 47 -2.46 -0.99 -7.45
N ALA A 48 -1.68 -0.12 -6.81
CA ALA A 48 -1.89 0.37 -5.45
C ALA A 48 -2.64 1.72 -5.40
N THR A 49 -3.01 2.28 -6.55
CA THR A 49 -3.83 3.49 -6.72
C THR A 49 -5.32 3.18 -6.71
#